data_AF-A0A1B6W023-F1
#
_entry.id   AF-A0A1B6W023-F1
#
_cell.length_a   1.000
_cell.length_b   1.000
_cell.length_c   1.000
_cell.angle_alpha   90.00
_cell.angle_beta   90.00
_cell.angle_gamma   90.00
#
_symmetry.space_group_name_H-M   'P 1'
#
loop_
_entity.id
_entity.type
_entity.pdbx_description
1 polymer ?
#
loop_
_entity_poly.entity_id
_entity_poly.type
_entity_poly.pdbx_seq_one_letter_code
_entity_poly.pdbx_strand_id
1 'polypeptide(L)' 'MQLNNEQRQELIEAMEQTDAILALEGFEKTEEAMAMDKAVLDGRFTDKQLVDLLLAYVKQHKTVDGFIESIGIE' A
#
# COMPACT_ATOMS: atom_id res chain seq x y z
N MET A 1 -8.92 -8.90 -6.22
CA MET A 1 -9.08 -10.38 -6.13
C MET A 1 -9.25 -10.69 -4.66
N GLN A 2 -10.27 -11.46 -4.27
CA GLN A 2 -10.48 -11.75 -2.85
C GLN A 2 -9.52 -12.85 -2.41
N LEU A 3 -8.63 -12.54 -1.47
CA LEU A 3 -7.69 -13.50 -0.89
C LEU A 3 -8.46 -14.46 0.03
N ASN A 4 -8.12 -15.75 -0.02
CA ASN A 4 -8.55 -16.67 1.02
C ASN A 4 -7.78 -16.39 2.33
N ASN A 5 -8.14 -17.07 3.42
CA ASN A 5 -7.54 -16.81 4.73
C ASN A 5 -6.02 -17.12 4.77
N GLU A 6 -5.58 -18.20 4.12
CA GLU A 6 -4.17 -18.57 4.05
C GLU A 6 -3.37 -17.53 3.25
N GLN A 7 -3.85 -17.18 2.06
CA GLN A 7 -3.24 -16.17 1.20
C GLN A 7 -3.21 -14.78 1.87
N ARG A 8 -4.24 -14.44 2.64
CA ARG A 8 -4.28 -13.20 3.42
C ARG A 8 -3.21 -13.23 4.50
N GLN A 9 -3.07 -14.34 5.22
CA GLN A 9 -2.07 -14.48 6.28
C GLN A 9 -0.64 -14.43 5.71
N GLU A 10 -0.38 -15.14 4.61
CA GLU A 10 0.90 -15.08 3.89
C GLU A 10 1.24 -13.65 3.45
N LEU A 11 0.25 -12.89 2.96
CA LEU A 11 0.45 -11.50 2.57
C LEU A 11 0.77 -10.60 3.77
N ILE A 12 0.08 -10.77 4.90
CA ILE A 12 0.36 -10.02 6.13
C ILE A 12 1.80 -10.27 6.57
N GLU A 13 2.25 -11.52 6.59
CA GLU A 13 3.62 -11.87 6.96
C GLU A 13 4.66 -11.26 6.00
N ALA A 14 4.37 -11.22 4.70
CA ALA A 14 5.22 -10.57 3.72
C ALA A 14 5.31 -9.05 3.92
N MET A 15 4.20 -8.40 4.28
CA MET A 15 4.16 -6.97 4.64
C MET A 15 5.00 -6.70 5.89
N GLU A 16 4.81 -7.47 6.96
CA GLU A 16 5.58 -7.35 8.21
C GLU A 16 7.09 -7.56 7.99
N GLN A 17 7.48 -8.53 7.15
CA GLN A 17 8.88 -8.74 6.78
C GLN A 17 9.45 -7.55 6.00
N THR A 18 8.68 -6.99 5.07
CA THR A 18 9.10 -5.81 4.29
C THR A 18 9.31 -4.62 5.22
N ASP A 19 8.39 -4.37 6.15
CA ASP A 19 8.52 -3.31 7.15
C ASP A 19 9.75 -3.51 8.02
N ALA A 20 10.00 -4.73 8.48
CA ALA A 20 11.17 -5.04 9.29
C ALA A 20 12.48 -4.79 8.54
N ILE A 21 12.56 -5.13 7.25
CA ILE A 21 13.73 -4.85 6.40
C ILE A 21 13.93 -3.34 6.25
N LEU A 22 12.87 -2.59 5.96
CA LEU A 22 12.94 -1.15 5.78
C LEU A 22 13.33 -0.42 7.08
N ALA A 23 12.85 -0.90 8.22
CA ALA A 23 13.21 -0.36 9.52
C ALA A 23 14.70 -0.53 9.83
N LEU A 24 15.35 -1.61 9.37
CA LEU A 24 16.81 -1.77 9.51
C LEU A 24 17.60 -0.70 8.77
N GLU A 25 17.03 -0.17 7.68
CA GLU A 25 17.59 0.91 6.88
C GLU A 25 17.16 2.31 7.38
N GLY A 26 16.42 2.37 8.50
CA GLY A 26 15.94 3.61 9.10
C GLY A 26 14.68 4.20 8.45
N PHE A 27 13.97 3.43 7.62
CA PHE A 27 12.69 3.84 7.07
C PHE A 27 11.56 3.38 7.98
N GLU A 28 10.81 4.35 8.51
CA GLU A 28 9.57 4.08 9.24
C GLU A 28 8.39 3.97 8.27
N LYS A 29 7.45 3.10 8.60
CA LYS A 29 6.21 2.94 7.83
C LYS A 29 5.33 4.17 8.00
N THR A 30 4.92 4.79 6.90
CA THR A 30 4.07 5.99 6.92
C THR A 30 2.58 5.63 7.03
N GLU A 31 1.75 6.60 7.41
CA GLU A 31 0.29 6.41 7.48
C GLU A 31 -0.30 6.06 6.10
N GLU A 32 0.23 6.65 5.03
CA GLU A 32 -0.18 6.37 3.65
C GLU A 32 0.17 4.94 3.25
N ALA A 33 1.35 4.44 3.65
CA ALA A 33 1.74 3.05 3.39
C ALA A 33 0.80 2.07 4.13
N MET A 34 0.44 2.38 5.38
CA MET A 34 -0.52 1.57 6.15
C MET A 34 -1.92 1.57 5.50
N ALA A 35 -2.39 2.71 5.00
CA ALA A 35 -3.68 2.81 4.31
C ALA A 35 -3.70 2.01 3.00
N MET A 36 -2.60 2.04 2.24
CA MET A 36 -2.43 1.24 1.03
C MET A 36 -2.45 -0.28 1.32
N ASP A 37 -1.69 -0.74 2.30
CA ASP A 37 -1.66 -2.16 2.70
C ASP A 37 -3.03 -2.66 3.12
N LYS A 38 -3.75 -1.87 3.92
CA LYS A 38 -5.14 -2.16 4.32
C LYS A 38 -6.05 -2.28 3.09
N ALA A 39 -5.94 -1.38 2.12
CA ALA A 39 -6.75 -1.43 0.91
C ALA A 39 -6.45 -2.67 0.04
N VAL A 40 -5.20 -3.15 0.06
CA VAL A 40 -4.82 -4.41 -0.60
C VAL A 40 -5.38 -5.61 0.15
N LEU A 41 -5.26 -5.63 1.48
CA LEU A 41 -5.81 -6.69 2.32
C LEU A 41 -7.34 -6.76 2.21
N ASP A 42 -8.03 -5.63 2.10
CA ASP A 42 -9.48 -5.58 1.88
C ASP A 42 -9.87 -5.98 0.45
N GLY A 43 -8.90 -6.19 -0.43
CA GLY A 43 -9.10 -6.56 -1.83
C GLY A 43 -9.67 -5.43 -2.69
N ARG A 44 -9.64 -4.18 -2.18
CA ARG A 44 -10.09 -2.97 -2.89
C ARG A 44 -9.17 -2.67 -4.07
N PHE A 45 -7.87 -2.87 -3.88
CA PHE A 45 -6.85 -2.72 -4.91
C PHE A 45 -5.87 -3.89 -4.88
N THR A 46 -5.14 -4.09 -5.97
CA THR A 46 -3.87 -4.83 -5.97
C THR A 46 -2.71 -3.85 -5.88
N ASP A 47 -1.53 -4.32 -5.45
CA ASP A 47 -0.32 -3.47 -5.42
C ASP A 47 -0.06 -2.83 -6.78
N LYS A 48 -0.22 -3.59 -7.86
CA LYS A 48 -0.07 -3.09 -9.23
C LYS A 48 -1.03 -1.94 -9.52
N GLN A 49 -2.30 -2.05 -9.11
CA GLN A 49 -3.28 -0.98 -9.31
C GLN A 49 -2.91 0.27 -8.52
N LEU A 50 -2.46 0.13 -7.26
CA LEU A 50 -2.01 1.26 -6.46
C LEU A 50 -0.80 1.96 -7.07
N VAL A 51 0.18 1.20 -7.54
CA VAL A 51 1.38 1.75 -8.22
C VAL A 51 1.01 2.49 -9.51
N ASP A 52 0.12 1.92 -10.33
CA ASP A 52 -0.33 2.56 -11.57
C ASP A 52 -1.10 3.87 -11.29
N LEU A 53 -1.95 3.88 -10.26
CA LEU A 53 -2.69 5.07 -9.80
C LEU A 53 -1.76 6.14 -9.22
N LEU A 54 -0.82 5.74 -8.35
CA LEU A 54 0.16 6.64 -7.76
C LEU A 54 1.03 7.29 -8.84
N LEU A 55 1.47 6.50 -9.83
CA LEU A 55 2.26 7.01 -10.95
C LEU A 55 1.46 8.02 -11.78
N ALA A 56 0.18 7.76 -12.03
CA ALA A 56 -0.69 8.70 -12.73
C ALA A 56 -0.87 10.00 -11.92
N TYR A 57 -1.12 9.87 -10.60
CA TYR A 57 -1.27 10.99 -9.69
C TYR A 57 -0.01 11.88 -9.65
N VAL A 58 1.16 11.29 -9.41
CA VAL A 58 2.43 12.02 -9.37
C VAL A 58 2.75 12.69 -10.70
N LYS A 59 2.41 12.05 -11.84
CA LYS A 59 2.59 12.68 -13.16
C LYS A 59 1.75 13.93 -13.33
N GLN A 60 0.53 13.94 -12.82
CA GLN A 60 -0.41 15.06 -12.91
C GLN A 60 -0.11 16.15 -11.88
N HIS A 61 0.13 15.78 -10.63
CA HIS A 61 0.18 16.68 -9.48
C HIS A 61 1.60 17.06 -9.04
N LYS A 62 2.63 16.33 -9.48
CA LYS A 62 4.05 16.51 -9.11
C LYS A 62 4.32 16.39 -7.60
N THR A 63 3.40 15.76 -6.86
CA THR A 63 3.52 15.41 -5.45
C THR A 63 2.82 14.07 -5.22
N VAL A 64 3.12 13.43 -4.09
CA VAL A 64 2.37 12.28 -3.55
C VAL A 64 1.31 12.73 -2.53
N ASP A 65 1.41 13.95 -2.01
CA ASP A 65 0.47 14.50 -1.03
C ASP A 65 -0.93 14.54 -1.63
N GLY A 66 -1.94 14.07 -0.89
CA GLY A 66 -3.33 14.02 -1.36
C GLY A 66 -3.69 12.77 -2.17
N PHE A 67 -2.73 11.86 -2.43
CA PHE A 67 -2.99 10.66 -3.22
C PHE A 67 -4.02 9.75 -2.58
N ILE A 68 -3.88 9.47 -1.28
CA ILE A 68 -4.75 8.59 -0.51
C ILE A 68 -6.20 9.07 -0.55
N GLU A 69 -6.40 10.38 -0.35
CA GLU A 69 -7.69 11.05 -0.44
C GLU A 69 -8.26 11.00 -1.86
N SER A 70 -7.41 11.12 -2.88
CA SER A 70 -7.83 11.09 -4.29
C SER A 70 -8.42 9.75 -4.73
N ILE A 71 -8.02 8.64 -4.08
CA ILE A 71 -8.52 7.29 -4.36
C ILE A 71 -9.51 6.77 -3.30
N GLY A 72 -9.84 7.61 -2.31
CA GLY A 72 -10.85 7.34 -1.30
C GLY A 72 -10.52 6.19 -0.36
N ILE A 73 -9.26 6.04 0.05
CA ILE A 73 -8.87 5.10 1.11
C ILE A 73 -8.55 5.89 2.39
N GLU A 74 -8.94 5.33 3.55
CA GLU A 74 -8.79 5.89 4.91
C GLU A 74 -7.99 4.92 5.79
#